data_AF-A0A7R9MZF9-F1
#
_entry.id   AF-A0A7R9MZF9-F1
#
_cell.length_a   1.000
_cell.length_b   1.000
_cell.length_c   1.000
_cell.angle_alpha   90.00
_cell.angle_beta   90.00
_cell.angle_gamma   90.00
#
_symmetry.space_group_name_H-M   'P 1'
#
loop_
_entity.id
_entity.type
_entity.pdbx_description
1 polymer ?
#
loop_
_entity_poly.entity_id
_entity_poly.type
_entity_poly.pdbx_seq_one_letter_code
_entity_poly.pdbx_strand_id
1 'polypeptide(L)'
;MEEDSEEKEMLRPLLSDDSSLFPRKREHKSSERVIAPEKSLDEILRKLNELEAEIRGLESKERRTSREEEVKERSAELDEIDYAILKAVSYGMVTFKDLSRKLQIKMFAVEKHVDKLISMRYLRFFKHLILTERGVNAIADYEERESEEVWKPIDEFITSVGKVDEARRERIQRLVDKALLVAVTILIILIIYFGFF
;
A
#
# COMPACT_ATOMS: atom_id res chain seq x y z
N MET A 1 31.17 -68.19 -9.33
CA MET A 1 30.32 -67.56 -10.35
C MET A 1 30.30 -66.04 -10.21
N GLU A 2 31.41 -65.31 -10.31
CA GLU A 2 32.86 -65.57 -10.26
C GLU A 2 33.47 -64.17 -9.98
N GLU A 3 34.24 -63.98 -8.90
CA GLU A 3 35.72 -63.95 -8.88
C GLU A 3 36.31 -62.81 -9.76
N ASP A 4 37.10 -61.84 -9.26
CA ASP A 4 37.51 -61.45 -7.89
C ASP A 4 37.91 -59.93 -7.91
N SER A 5 38.45 -59.18 -6.93
CA SER A 5 39.16 -59.41 -5.64
C SER A 5 38.66 -58.37 -4.55
N GLU A 6 39.19 -58.03 -3.36
CA GLU A 6 40.53 -57.70 -2.76
C GLU A 6 41.37 -56.66 -3.57
N GLU A 7 42.25 -55.82 -3.02
CA GLU A 7 42.77 -55.61 -1.64
C GLU A 7 42.35 -54.19 -1.15
N LYS A 8 42.05 -53.86 0.12
CA LYS A 8 42.79 -53.97 1.39
C LYS A 8 44.20 -53.36 1.42
N GLU A 9 44.30 -52.15 1.97
CA GLU A 9 45.38 -51.87 2.93
C GLU A 9 44.93 -50.87 4.01
N MET A 10 45.69 -50.78 5.11
CA MET A 10 45.21 -50.27 6.41
C MET A 10 46.11 -49.20 7.06
N LEU A 11 45.60 -48.62 8.15
CA LEU A 11 46.12 -47.45 8.84
C LEU A 11 47.35 -47.71 9.74
N ARG A 12 48.35 -46.80 9.62
CA ARG A 12 49.33 -46.40 10.67
C ARG A 12 50.40 -47.46 11.06
N PRO A 13 51.57 -47.03 11.59
CA PRO A 13 51.72 -46.51 12.96
C PRO A 13 52.41 -45.13 13.08
N LEU A 14 52.55 -44.66 14.33
CA LEU A 14 53.30 -43.48 14.79
C LEU A 14 54.58 -43.93 15.54
N LEU A 15 55.32 -42.96 16.11
CA LEU A 15 56.53 -43.09 16.97
C LEU A 15 57.86 -43.17 16.17
N SER A 16 59.01 -42.69 16.67
CA SER A 16 59.40 -42.40 18.07
C SER A 16 60.21 -41.10 18.26
N ASP A 17 60.36 -40.67 19.52
CA ASP A 17 61.15 -39.51 20.00
C ASP A 17 62.64 -39.80 20.28
N ASP A 18 63.48 -38.75 20.30
CA ASP A 18 64.49 -38.35 21.33
C ASP A 18 65.44 -37.28 20.72
N SER A 19 65.63 -36.07 21.28
CA SER A 19 66.50 -35.66 22.41
C SER A 19 68.02 -35.86 22.16
N SER A 20 68.96 -34.98 22.55
CA SER A 20 68.93 -33.77 23.40
C SER A 20 70.15 -32.83 23.13
N LEU A 21 70.61 -32.03 24.12
CA LEU A 21 71.87 -31.25 24.21
C LEU A 21 71.95 -29.76 23.72
N PHE A 22 71.57 -28.85 24.62
CA PHE A 22 72.25 -27.55 24.84
C PHE A 22 73.61 -27.77 25.59
N PRO A 23 74.52 -26.78 25.84
CA PRO A 23 74.34 -25.31 25.81
C PRO A 23 75.50 -24.41 25.30
N ARG A 24 75.24 -23.11 25.11
CA ARG A 24 76.12 -22.02 25.61
C ARG A 24 75.45 -20.63 25.61
N LYS A 25 75.73 -19.83 26.66
CA LYS A 25 75.35 -18.40 26.73
C LYS A 25 76.28 -17.53 25.88
N ARG A 26 75.75 -16.43 25.33
CA ARG A 26 76.29 -15.06 25.49
C ARG A 26 75.24 -14.02 25.11
N GLU A 27 75.18 -12.93 25.86
CA GLU A 27 74.36 -11.75 25.56
C GLU A 27 75.13 -10.82 24.62
N HIS A 28 74.43 -10.09 23.74
CA HIS A 28 74.81 -8.73 23.34
C HIS A 28 73.61 -8.00 22.73
N LYS A 29 73.34 -6.77 23.20
CA LYS A 29 72.43 -5.82 22.52
C LYS A 29 73.21 -5.05 21.45
N SER A 30 72.63 -4.83 20.27
CA SER A 30 72.40 -3.48 19.69
C SER A 30 71.92 -3.52 18.22
N SER A 31 71.28 -2.42 17.79
CA SER A 31 71.11 -1.97 16.40
C SER A 31 70.38 -2.88 15.39
N GLU A 32 69.04 -2.84 15.43
CA GLU A 32 68.25 -2.18 14.38
C GLU A 32 68.73 -2.25 12.91
N ARG A 33 67.92 -2.89 12.05
CA ARG A 33 67.41 -2.33 10.78
C ARG A 33 66.22 -3.13 10.25
N VAL A 34 65.06 -2.48 10.13
CA VAL A 34 63.87 -3.02 9.46
C VAL A 34 63.82 -2.43 8.05
N ILE A 35 63.75 -3.29 7.03
CA ILE A 35 63.33 -2.89 5.68
C ILE A 35 62.47 -4.02 5.09
N ALA A 36 61.15 -3.85 5.17
CA ALA A 36 60.22 -4.47 4.23
C ALA A 36 59.98 -3.48 3.08
N PRO A 37 59.72 -3.92 1.84
CA PRO A 37 59.64 -3.01 0.70
C PRO A 37 58.37 -2.16 0.73
N GLU A 38 58.54 -0.84 0.80
CA GLU A 38 57.47 0.14 0.75
C GLU A 38 56.86 0.23 -0.66
N LYS A 39 55.84 -0.59 -0.94
CA LYS A 39 54.70 -0.13 -1.74
C LYS A 39 53.75 0.57 -0.78
N SER A 40 53.53 1.86 -0.99
CA SER A 40 53.07 2.75 0.08
C SER A 40 51.75 2.30 0.68
N LEU A 41 51.71 2.26 2.01
CA LEU A 41 50.50 2.00 2.79
C LEU A 41 49.39 2.99 2.38
N ASP A 42 49.78 4.23 2.06
CA ASP A 42 48.91 5.31 1.60
C ASP A 42 48.18 5.00 0.28
N GLU A 43 48.79 4.29 -0.67
CA GLU A 43 48.11 3.92 -1.93
C GLU A 43 47.04 2.85 -1.69
N ILE A 44 47.31 1.92 -0.76
CA ILE A 44 46.36 0.88 -0.33
C ILE A 44 45.20 1.52 0.45
N LEU A 45 45.50 2.38 1.42
CA LEU A 45 44.51 3.12 2.21
C LEU A 45 43.66 4.05 1.34
N ARG A 46 44.25 4.72 0.34
CA ARG A 46 43.51 5.56 -0.60
C ARG A 46 42.50 4.74 -1.41
N LYS A 47 42.92 3.60 -1.97
CA LYS A 47 42.02 2.70 -2.73
C LYS A 47 40.91 2.11 -1.87
N LEU A 48 41.18 1.83 -0.60
CA LEU A 48 40.18 1.44 0.39
C LEU A 48 39.12 2.53 0.61
N ASN A 49 39.54 3.77 0.87
CA ASN A 49 38.62 4.91 1.04
C ASN A 49 37.78 5.18 -0.23
N GLU A 50 38.38 5.00 -1.41
CA GLU A 50 37.72 5.21 -2.71
C GLU A 50 36.63 4.13 -2.96
N LEU A 51 36.93 2.87 -2.63
CA LEU A 51 35.95 1.77 -2.64
C LEU A 51 34.86 1.93 -1.55
N GLU A 52 35.21 2.36 -0.33
CA GLU A 52 34.22 2.58 0.73
C GLU A 52 33.25 3.73 0.35
N ALA A 53 33.75 4.79 -0.28
CA ALA A 53 32.92 5.86 -0.82
C ALA A 53 31.99 5.37 -1.95
N GLU A 54 32.45 4.48 -2.83
CA GLU A 54 31.64 3.90 -3.89
C GLU A 54 30.55 2.96 -3.34
N ILE A 55 30.91 2.03 -2.43
CA ILE A 55 29.96 1.13 -1.75
C ILE A 55 28.88 1.93 -1.01
N ARG A 56 29.29 2.94 -0.23
CA ARG A 56 28.36 3.83 0.49
C ARG A 56 27.49 4.65 -0.47
N GLY A 57 28.02 5.02 -1.63
CA GLY A 57 27.28 5.65 -2.73
C GLY A 57 26.23 4.72 -3.33
N LEU A 58 26.56 3.45 -3.56
CA LEU A 58 25.64 2.41 -4.06
C LEU A 58 24.55 2.08 -3.05
N GLU A 59 24.89 1.82 -1.78
CA GLU A 59 23.91 1.64 -0.71
C GLU A 59 22.93 2.84 -0.62
N SER A 60 23.43 4.06 -0.80
CA SER A 60 22.58 5.26 -0.75
C SER A 60 21.61 5.40 -1.93
N LYS A 61 21.88 4.71 -3.05
CA LYS A 61 20.98 4.61 -4.22
C LYS A 61 19.98 3.47 -4.03
N GLU A 62 20.46 2.30 -3.61
CA GLU A 62 19.63 1.10 -3.38
C GLU A 62 18.57 1.36 -2.30
N ARG A 63 18.96 1.95 -1.17
CA ARG A 63 18.03 2.39 -0.10
C ARG A 63 17.06 3.50 -0.53
N ARG A 64 17.23 4.10 -1.71
CA ARG A 64 16.24 5.02 -2.33
C ARG A 64 15.33 4.28 -3.30
N THR A 65 15.87 3.46 -4.20
CA THR A 65 15.06 2.71 -5.17
C THR A 65 14.10 1.73 -4.49
N SER A 66 14.57 0.91 -3.54
CA SER A 66 13.69 -0.03 -2.81
C SER A 66 12.58 0.69 -2.05
N ARG A 67 12.88 1.88 -1.50
CA ARG A 67 11.90 2.71 -0.77
C ARG A 67 10.93 3.42 -1.70
N GLU A 68 11.34 3.78 -2.92
CA GLU A 68 10.45 4.32 -3.96
C GLU A 68 9.57 3.24 -4.60
N GLU A 69 9.98 1.97 -4.55
CA GLU A 69 9.19 0.82 -4.99
C GLU A 69 8.17 0.38 -3.92
N GLU A 70 8.57 0.20 -2.66
CA GLU A 70 7.62 -0.06 -1.55
C GLU A 70 6.52 1.02 -1.44
N VAL A 71 6.87 2.28 -1.68
CA VAL A 71 5.90 3.41 -1.66
C VAL A 71 5.00 3.42 -2.89
N LYS A 72 5.43 2.86 -4.03
CA LYS A 72 4.59 2.73 -5.24
C LYS A 72 3.60 1.57 -5.14
N GLU A 73 3.97 0.45 -4.53
CA GLU A 73 3.04 -0.66 -4.34
C GLU A 73 1.96 -0.31 -3.30
N ARG A 74 2.35 0.23 -2.14
CA ARG A 74 1.39 0.68 -1.10
C ARG A 74 0.48 1.84 -1.52
N SER A 75 0.82 2.60 -2.57
CA SER A 75 -0.03 3.72 -3.02
C SER A 75 -1.12 3.32 -4.03
N ALA A 76 -1.24 2.03 -4.36
CA ALA A 76 -2.39 1.47 -5.08
C ALA A 76 -3.53 0.99 -4.16
N GLU A 77 -3.28 0.89 -2.86
CA GLU A 77 -4.20 0.37 -1.85
C GLU A 77 -5.27 1.42 -1.46
N LEU A 78 -6.50 0.96 -1.19
CA LEU A 78 -7.61 1.80 -0.76
C LEU A 78 -7.56 2.02 0.75
N ASP A 79 -7.66 3.28 1.19
CA ASP A 79 -7.83 3.61 2.61
C ASP A 79 -9.28 3.27 3.03
N GLU A 80 -9.54 3.01 4.32
CA GLU A 80 -10.92 2.86 4.87
C GLU A 80 -11.86 3.99 4.43
N ILE A 81 -11.32 5.21 4.37
CA ILE A 81 -12.03 6.43 3.93
C ILE A 81 -12.37 6.38 2.44
N ASP A 82 -11.48 5.82 1.61
CA ASP A 82 -11.74 5.64 0.18
C ASP A 82 -12.83 4.60 -0.07
N TYR A 83 -12.73 3.45 0.62
CA TYR A 83 -13.78 2.42 0.61
C TYR A 83 -15.13 3.00 1.06
N ALA A 84 -15.14 3.75 2.17
CA ALA A 84 -16.35 4.40 2.68
C ALA A 84 -16.94 5.41 1.67
N ILE A 85 -16.12 6.16 0.94
CA ILE A 85 -16.59 7.07 -0.11
C ILE A 85 -17.11 6.31 -1.34
N LEU A 86 -16.43 5.25 -1.79
CA LEU A 86 -16.89 4.42 -2.91
C LEU A 86 -18.23 3.76 -2.59
N LYS A 87 -18.36 3.13 -1.42
CA LYS A 87 -19.59 2.49 -0.95
C LYS A 87 -20.70 3.53 -0.69
N ALA A 88 -20.39 4.72 -0.19
CA ALA A 88 -21.37 5.80 -0.08
C ALA A 88 -21.91 6.26 -1.45
N VAL A 89 -21.06 6.30 -2.50
CA VAL A 89 -21.51 6.61 -3.87
C VAL A 89 -22.39 5.49 -4.45
N SER A 90 -22.16 4.20 -4.11
CA SER A 90 -23.07 3.11 -4.54
C SER A 90 -24.46 3.22 -3.90
N TYR A 91 -24.54 3.67 -2.64
CA TYR A 91 -25.78 4.07 -1.98
C TYR A 91 -26.30 5.48 -2.36
N GLY A 92 -25.87 6.00 -3.51
CA GLY A 92 -26.44 7.21 -4.11
C GLY A 92 -26.03 8.53 -3.47
N MET A 93 -24.99 8.57 -2.63
CA MET A 93 -24.44 9.80 -2.04
C MET A 93 -23.57 10.55 -3.05
N VAL A 94 -24.17 11.00 -4.16
CA VAL A 94 -23.47 11.43 -5.39
C VAL A 94 -22.95 12.87 -5.38
N THR A 95 -22.83 13.53 -4.22
CA THR A 95 -22.23 14.88 -4.12
C THR A 95 -21.28 15.00 -2.92
N PHE A 96 -20.24 15.82 -3.05
CA PHE A 96 -19.29 16.15 -1.96
C PHE A 96 -20.01 16.61 -0.67
N LYS A 97 -21.10 17.39 -0.82
CA LYS A 97 -21.89 17.89 0.31
C LYS A 97 -22.67 16.79 1.01
N ASP A 98 -23.20 15.83 0.27
CA ASP A 98 -23.90 14.68 0.86
C ASP A 98 -22.90 13.74 1.53
N LEU A 99 -21.78 13.43 0.87
CA LEU A 99 -20.68 12.64 1.47
C LEU A 99 -20.16 13.28 2.76
N SER A 100 -19.76 14.56 2.73
CA SER A 100 -19.25 15.28 3.91
C SER A 100 -20.26 15.33 5.05
N ARG A 101 -21.54 15.52 4.75
CA ARG A 101 -22.60 15.58 5.77
C ARG A 101 -22.96 14.20 6.33
N LYS A 102 -23.00 13.16 5.49
CA LYS A 102 -23.46 11.81 5.86
C LYS A 102 -22.37 11.00 6.54
N LEU A 103 -21.16 11.03 5.99
CA LEU A 103 -19.97 10.39 6.57
C LEU A 103 -19.36 11.22 7.72
N GLN A 104 -19.85 12.44 7.94
CA GLN A 104 -19.35 13.42 8.94
C GLN A 104 -17.88 13.85 8.72
N ILE A 105 -17.32 13.55 7.54
CA ILE A 105 -15.96 13.90 7.14
C ILE A 105 -15.91 15.37 6.71
N LYS A 106 -14.87 16.10 7.11
CA LYS A 106 -14.63 17.50 6.69
C LYS A 106 -14.53 17.61 5.17
N MET A 107 -15.21 18.58 4.56
CA MET A 107 -15.29 18.74 3.08
C MET A 107 -13.93 18.61 2.38
N PHE A 108 -12.91 19.33 2.85
CA PHE A 108 -11.54 19.29 2.29
C PHE A 108 -10.92 17.89 2.25
N ALA A 109 -11.24 17.03 3.22
CA ALA A 109 -10.79 15.63 3.20
C ALA A 109 -11.60 14.81 2.20
N VAL A 110 -12.93 15.02 2.10
CA VAL A 110 -13.76 14.38 1.07
C VAL A 110 -13.28 14.76 -0.34
N GLU A 111 -12.99 16.04 -0.58
CA GLU A 111 -12.43 16.54 -1.84
C GLU A 111 -11.11 15.83 -2.17
N LYS A 112 -10.13 15.82 -1.25
CA LYS A 112 -8.85 15.12 -1.42
C LYS A 112 -9.00 13.63 -1.74
N HIS A 113 -9.86 12.91 -1.02
CA HIS A 113 -10.07 11.47 -1.24
C HIS A 113 -10.85 11.18 -2.53
N VAL A 114 -11.84 12.01 -2.88
CA VAL A 114 -12.53 11.91 -4.17
C VAL A 114 -11.57 12.18 -5.34
N ASP A 115 -10.67 13.15 -5.22
CA ASP A 115 -9.64 13.41 -6.24
C ASP A 115 -8.64 12.24 -6.36
N LYS A 116 -8.23 11.61 -5.25
CA LYS A 116 -7.48 10.33 -5.24
C LYS A 116 -8.23 9.27 -6.05
N LEU A 117 -9.50 9.02 -5.72
CA LEU A 117 -10.37 8.03 -6.38
C LEU A 117 -10.65 8.31 -7.86
N ILE A 118 -10.74 9.58 -8.27
CA ILE A 118 -10.88 9.99 -9.68
C ILE A 118 -9.56 9.75 -10.42
N SER A 119 -8.41 10.11 -9.83
CA SER A 119 -7.09 9.88 -10.46
C SER A 119 -6.81 8.39 -10.69
N MET A 120 -7.24 7.54 -9.75
CA MET A 120 -7.18 6.07 -9.83
C MET A 120 -8.27 5.45 -10.74
N ARG A 121 -9.15 6.27 -11.32
CA ARG A 121 -10.27 5.90 -12.20
C ARG A 121 -11.36 5.03 -11.55
N TYR A 122 -11.44 4.99 -10.22
CA TYR A 122 -12.53 4.32 -9.49
C TYR A 122 -13.82 5.16 -9.52
N LEU A 123 -13.70 6.49 -9.52
CA LEU A 123 -14.81 7.44 -9.69
C LEU A 123 -14.67 8.25 -10.99
N ARG A 124 -15.80 8.78 -11.47
CA ARG A 124 -15.88 9.89 -12.44
C ARG A 124 -16.76 11.00 -11.88
N PHE A 125 -16.43 12.24 -12.21
CA PHE A 125 -17.24 13.40 -11.89
C PHE A 125 -17.67 14.13 -13.17
N PHE A 126 -18.94 14.55 -13.21
CA PHE A 126 -19.50 15.39 -14.29
C PHE A 126 -20.35 16.52 -13.69
N LYS A 127 -21.39 16.11 -12.96
CA LYS A 127 -22.26 16.94 -12.09
C LYS A 127 -22.56 16.23 -10.77
N HIS A 128 -22.43 14.91 -10.79
CA HIS A 128 -22.60 13.95 -9.73
C HIS A 128 -21.41 13.00 -9.78
N LEU A 129 -21.07 12.39 -8.64
CA LEU A 129 -20.08 11.33 -8.57
C LEU A 129 -20.70 10.02 -9.08
N ILE A 130 -19.96 9.32 -9.94
CA ILE A 130 -20.40 8.08 -10.60
C ILE A 130 -19.29 7.05 -10.43
N LEU A 131 -19.64 5.87 -9.89
CA LEU A 131 -18.75 4.71 -9.84
C LEU A 131 -18.42 4.22 -11.25
N THR A 132 -17.17 3.87 -11.48
CA THR A 132 -16.78 3.07 -12.66
C THR A 132 -16.89 1.58 -12.34
N GLU A 133 -16.90 0.74 -13.37
CA GLU A 133 -16.74 -0.71 -13.25
C GLU A 133 -15.50 -1.08 -12.41
N ARG A 134 -14.36 -0.41 -12.65
CA ARG A 134 -13.14 -0.56 -11.83
C ARG A 134 -13.39 -0.17 -10.36
N GLY A 135 -14.20 0.85 -10.08
CA GLY A 135 -14.57 1.25 -8.73
C GLY A 135 -15.54 0.29 -8.03
N VAL A 136 -16.41 -0.38 -8.79
CA VAL A 136 -17.28 -1.45 -8.26
C VAL A 136 -16.44 -2.68 -7.90
N ASN A 137 -15.53 -3.09 -8.79
CA ASN A 137 -14.62 -4.21 -8.51
C ASN A 137 -13.75 -3.91 -7.29
N ALA A 138 -13.19 -2.69 -7.19
CA ALA A 138 -12.34 -2.30 -6.07
C ALA A 138 -13.06 -2.24 -4.69
N ILE A 139 -14.41 -2.23 -4.66
CA ILE A 139 -15.19 -2.45 -3.43
C ILE A 139 -15.13 -3.94 -3.05
N ALA A 140 -15.37 -4.85 -4.01
CA ALA A 140 -15.26 -6.29 -3.79
C ALA A 140 -13.82 -6.73 -3.45
N ASP A 141 -12.83 -6.22 -4.18
CA ASP A 141 -11.39 -6.44 -3.93
C ASP A 141 -10.94 -5.95 -2.53
N TYR A 142 -11.75 -5.12 -1.86
CA TYR A 142 -11.54 -4.66 -0.49
C TYR A 142 -12.27 -5.57 0.51
N GLU A 143 -13.53 -5.92 0.23
CA GLU A 143 -14.33 -6.85 1.05
C GLU A 143 -13.78 -8.29 1.07
N GLU A 144 -13.04 -8.71 0.03
CA GLU A 144 -12.33 -9.99 -0.03
C GLU A 144 -10.93 -9.97 0.65
N ARG A 145 -10.28 -8.81 0.74
CA ARG A 145 -8.95 -8.67 1.37
C ARG A 145 -9.04 -8.39 2.87
N GLU A 146 -9.95 -7.51 3.28
CA GLU A 146 -10.07 -7.06 4.66
C GLU A 146 -11.00 -7.95 5.49
N SER A 147 -10.69 -8.10 6.78
CA SER A 147 -11.54 -8.81 7.72
C SER A 147 -12.94 -8.21 7.80
N GLU A 148 -13.97 -9.06 7.95
CA GLU A 148 -15.37 -8.63 8.11
C GLU A 148 -15.55 -7.61 9.24
N GLU A 149 -14.75 -7.71 10.31
CA GLU A 149 -14.72 -6.74 11.43
C GLU A 149 -14.38 -5.30 11.02
N VAL A 150 -13.70 -5.09 9.89
CA VAL A 150 -13.26 -3.76 9.40
C VAL A 150 -14.29 -3.16 8.45
N TRP A 151 -14.67 -3.88 7.38
CA TRP A 151 -15.52 -3.31 6.33
C TRP A 151 -17.02 -3.30 6.68
N LYS A 152 -17.49 -4.23 7.52
CA LYS A 152 -18.92 -4.38 7.85
C LYS A 152 -19.48 -3.25 8.72
N PRO A 153 -18.80 -2.75 9.78
CA PRO A 153 -19.28 -1.59 10.52
C PRO A 153 -19.39 -0.33 9.65
N ILE A 154 -18.52 -0.19 8.65
CA ILE A 154 -18.56 0.90 7.67
C ILE A 154 -19.80 0.77 6.77
N ASP A 155 -20.12 -0.44 6.29
CA ASP A 155 -21.31 -0.68 5.46
C ASP A 155 -22.64 -0.56 6.26
N GLU A 156 -22.68 -1.07 7.50
CA GLU A 156 -23.82 -0.88 8.41
C GLU A 156 -24.05 0.62 8.70
N PHE A 157 -22.99 1.39 8.90
CA PHE A 157 -23.07 2.85 9.01
C PHE A 157 -23.60 3.50 7.73
N ILE A 158 -23.01 3.21 6.56
CA ILE A 158 -23.40 3.83 5.28
C ILE A 158 -24.84 3.49 4.91
N THR A 159 -25.25 2.22 5.05
CA THR A 159 -26.64 1.81 4.80
C THR A 159 -27.62 2.47 5.77
N SER A 160 -27.25 2.68 7.04
CA SER A 160 -28.10 3.40 8.01
C SER A 160 -28.36 4.85 7.57
N VAL A 161 -27.33 5.56 7.08
CA VAL A 161 -27.44 6.97 6.64
C VAL A 161 -28.01 7.09 5.21
N GLY A 162 -27.92 6.04 4.39
CA GLY A 162 -28.59 5.92 3.09
C GLY A 162 -30.12 5.88 3.22
N LYS A 163 -30.63 4.92 4.00
CA LYS A 163 -32.09 4.64 4.18
C LYS A 163 -32.91 5.85 4.64
N VAL A 164 -32.30 6.79 5.35
CA VAL A 164 -32.95 8.03 5.81
C VAL A 164 -33.44 8.91 4.64
N ASP A 165 -32.71 8.96 3.52
CA ASP A 165 -33.09 9.80 2.38
C ASP A 165 -34.07 9.13 1.42
N GLU A 166 -34.10 7.80 1.30
CA GLU A 166 -35.13 7.10 0.52
C GLU A 166 -36.52 7.41 1.10
N ALA A 167 -36.66 7.22 2.42
CA ALA A 167 -37.88 7.56 3.17
C ALA A 167 -38.22 9.07 3.15
N ARG A 168 -37.27 9.94 2.76
CA ARG A 168 -37.47 11.39 2.62
C ARG A 168 -37.89 11.76 1.19
N ARG A 169 -37.25 11.15 0.19
CA ARG A 169 -37.53 11.29 -1.24
C ARG A 169 -38.92 10.75 -1.58
N GLU A 170 -39.29 9.60 -1.02
CA GLU A 170 -40.63 9.02 -1.18
C GLU A 170 -41.72 9.94 -0.58
N ARG A 171 -41.50 10.53 0.60
CA ARG A 171 -42.43 11.52 1.19
C ARG A 171 -42.60 12.75 0.30
N ILE A 172 -41.52 13.24 -0.31
CA ILE A 172 -41.56 14.38 -1.24
C ILE A 172 -42.32 13.98 -2.50
N GLN A 173 -42.07 12.80 -3.08
CA GLN A 173 -42.76 12.31 -4.27
C GLN A 173 -44.26 12.17 -4.02
N ARG A 174 -44.68 11.50 -2.94
CA ARG A 174 -46.08 11.41 -2.48
C ARG A 174 -46.74 12.79 -2.22
N LEU A 175 -45.97 13.86 -2.06
CA LEU A 175 -46.45 15.23 -1.87
C LEU A 175 -46.56 15.98 -3.21
N VAL A 176 -45.60 15.76 -4.13
CA VAL A 176 -45.67 16.21 -5.53
C VAL A 176 -46.86 15.58 -6.24
N ASP A 177 -47.09 14.27 -6.08
CA ASP A 177 -48.21 13.55 -6.69
C ASP A 177 -49.57 14.12 -6.22
N LYS A 178 -49.67 14.50 -4.94
CA LYS A 178 -50.86 15.17 -4.38
C LYS A 178 -51.04 16.58 -4.95
N ALA A 179 -49.96 17.36 -5.07
CA ALA A 179 -50.01 18.69 -5.66
C ALA A 179 -50.42 18.65 -7.15
N LEU A 180 -49.90 17.67 -7.89
CA LEU A 180 -50.25 17.41 -9.28
C LEU A 180 -51.74 17.02 -9.42
N LEU A 181 -52.25 16.13 -8.56
CA LEU A 181 -53.65 15.71 -8.57
C LEU A 181 -54.61 16.89 -8.27
N VAL A 182 -54.25 17.77 -7.34
CA VAL A 182 -55.00 19.01 -7.07
C VAL A 182 -54.95 19.95 -8.28
N ALA A 183 -53.79 20.14 -8.91
CA ALA A 183 -53.66 20.98 -10.10
C ALA A 183 -54.49 20.44 -11.29
N VAL A 184 -54.51 19.13 -11.52
CA VAL A 184 -55.35 18.49 -12.54
C VAL A 184 -56.83 18.64 -12.21
N THR A 185 -57.23 18.52 -10.95
CA THR A 185 -58.62 18.72 -10.53
C THR A 185 -59.09 20.16 -10.77
N ILE A 186 -58.25 21.15 -10.43
CA ILE A 186 -58.53 22.57 -10.71
C ILE A 186 -58.61 22.83 -12.22
N LEU A 187 -57.71 22.23 -13.02
CA LEU A 187 -57.74 22.34 -14.47
C LEU A 187 -59.03 21.77 -15.09
N ILE A 188 -59.51 20.62 -14.60
CA ILE A 188 -60.79 20.04 -15.05
C ILE A 188 -61.96 20.96 -14.69
N ILE A 189 -61.98 21.53 -13.48
CA ILE A 189 -63.01 22.49 -13.06
C ILE A 189 -62.99 23.75 -13.95
N LEU A 190 -61.80 24.27 -14.29
CA LEU A 190 -61.64 25.41 -15.20
C LEU A 190 -62.12 25.08 -16.62
N ILE A 191 -61.81 23.89 -17.15
CA ILE A 191 -62.27 23.44 -18.48
C ILE A 191 -63.80 23.31 -18.51
N ILE A 192 -64.43 22.80 -17.45
CA ILE A 192 -65.90 22.74 -17.35
C ILE A 192 -66.50 24.15 -17.24
N TYR A 193 -65.90 25.04 -16.45
CA TYR A 193 -66.41 26.39 -16.21
C TYR A 193 -66.30 27.30 -17.44
N PHE A 194 -65.17 27.26 -18.16
CA PHE A 194 -64.92 28.08 -19.36
C PHE A 194 -65.26 27.38 -20.69
N GLY A 195 -65.52 26.07 -20.69
CA GLY A 195 -65.91 25.30 -21.89
C GLY A 195 -67.41 25.04 -22.01
N PHE A 196 -68.21 25.46 -21.02
CA PHE A 196 -69.68 25.40 -21.03
C PHE A 196 -70.34 26.79 -21.14
N PHE A 197 -69.54 27.84 -21.37
CA PHE A 197 -69.95 29.25 -21.43
C PHE A 197 -69.48 29.89 -22.75
#